data_AF-A0A0C3ID34-F1
#
_entry.id   AF-A0A0C3ID34-F1
#
_cell.length_a   1.000
_cell.length_b   1.000
_cell.length_c   1.000
_cell.angle_alpha   90.00
_cell.angle_beta   90.00
_cell.angle_gamma   90.00
#
_symmetry.space_group_name_H-M   'P 1'
#
loop_
_entity.id
_entity.type
_entity.pdbx_description
1 polymer ?
#
loop_
_entity_poly.entity_id
_entity_poly.type
_entity_poly.pdbx_seq_one_letter_code
_entity_poly.pdbx_strand_id
1 'polypeptide(L)'
;MSKHEQNPDTDADYDGSDEEIPAFVDVDFDFFNLNAEVDYHAINRLLIQLFSAGAEGLQTGRLTDLILLAANSSVGNTIKTNSEESNPCALPTVLNCDAYRDGPAVKALIG
;
A
#
# COMPACT_ATOMS: atom_id res chain seq x y z
N MET A 1 2.09 -1.05 -59.91
CA MET A 1 2.17 -0.36 -58.61
C MET A 1 1.26 0.86 -58.70
N SER A 2 0.05 0.78 -58.14
CA SER A 2 -0.88 1.92 -58.09
C SER A 2 -0.79 2.55 -56.71
N LYS A 3 -0.38 3.82 -56.64
CA LYS A 3 -0.51 4.65 -55.44
C LYS A 3 -1.92 5.24 -55.46
N HIS A 4 -2.67 5.01 -54.38
CA HIS A 4 -3.95 5.66 -54.10
C HIS A 4 -3.67 6.76 -53.08
N GLU A 5 -3.81 8.02 -53.49
CA GLU A 5 -3.95 9.17 -52.61
C GLU A 5 -5.45 9.40 -52.38
N GLN A 6 -5.88 9.57 -51.13
CA GLN A 6 -7.16 10.18 -50.79
C GLN A 6 -6.99 11.15 -49.61
N ASN A 7 -7.63 12.30 -49.81
CA ASN A 7 -7.55 13.60 -49.13
C ASN A 7 -8.35 13.61 -47.79
N PRO A 8 -8.26 14.70 -46.99
CA PRO A 8 -8.68 14.82 -45.60
C PRO A 8 -10.15 15.20 -45.46
N ASP A 9 -10.68 15.03 -44.25
CA ASP A 9 -11.81 15.72 -43.61
C ASP A 9 -11.96 15.04 -42.21
N THR A 10 -12.27 15.62 -41.05
CA THR A 10 -12.59 16.96 -40.57
C THR A 10 -12.82 16.83 -39.05
N ASP A 11 -12.46 17.87 -38.30
CA ASP A 11 -12.94 18.30 -36.97
C ASP A 11 -12.91 17.35 -35.77
N ALA A 12 -11.97 17.66 -34.86
CA ALA A 12 -12.25 17.64 -33.42
C ALA A 12 -11.74 18.98 -32.84
N ASP A 13 -12.64 19.97 -32.80
CA ASP A 13 -12.50 21.19 -32.00
C ASP A 13 -12.31 20.78 -30.53
N TYR A 14 -11.08 20.94 -30.03
CA TYR A 14 -10.76 20.81 -28.60
C TYR A 14 -10.76 22.22 -28.00
N ASP A 15 -11.96 22.76 -27.77
CA ASP A 15 -12.17 24.00 -27.01
C ASP A 15 -12.42 23.66 -25.53
N GLY A 16 -11.54 24.14 -24.65
CA GLY A 16 -11.86 24.33 -23.24
C GLY A 16 -10.85 23.76 -22.24
N SER A 17 -9.92 24.63 -21.82
CA SER A 17 -9.02 24.53 -20.66
C SER A 17 -7.82 23.60 -20.79
N ASP A 18 -6.74 24.17 -21.32
CA ASP A 18 -5.36 23.72 -21.20
C ASP A 18 -4.90 23.87 -19.72
N GLU A 19 -5.54 23.16 -18.79
CA GLU A 19 -4.91 22.85 -17.51
C GLU A 19 -3.80 21.85 -17.84
N GLU A 20 -2.56 22.33 -17.92
CA GLU A 20 -1.37 21.54 -18.23
C GLU A 20 -1.39 20.23 -17.46
N ILE A 21 -1.78 19.14 -18.12
CA ILE A 21 -1.62 17.81 -17.54
C ILE A 21 -0.10 17.63 -17.37
N PRO A 22 0.40 17.44 -16.14
CA PRO A 22 1.83 17.37 -15.93
C PRO A 22 2.41 16.23 -16.76
N ALA A 23 3.37 16.57 -17.62
CA ALA A 23 4.01 15.64 -18.55
C ALA A 23 4.79 14.52 -17.83
N PHE A 24 5.03 14.67 -16.52
CA PHE A 24 5.71 13.72 -15.65
C PHE A 24 4.91 13.55 -14.35
N VAL A 25 4.77 12.29 -13.91
CA VAL A 25 4.20 11.97 -12.59
C VAL A 25 5.35 11.93 -11.59
N ASP A 26 5.29 12.81 -10.60
CA ASP A 26 6.22 12.81 -9.48
C ASP A 26 5.67 11.93 -8.33
N VAL A 27 6.49 11.03 -7.83
CA VAL A 27 6.09 10.08 -6.78
C VAL A 27 7.22 9.99 -5.77
N ASP A 28 6.98 10.55 -4.59
CA ASP A 28 7.85 10.39 -3.44
C ASP A 28 7.52 9.12 -2.64
N PHE A 29 8.49 8.63 -1.89
CA PHE A 29 8.30 7.49 -0.97
C PHE A 29 8.80 7.89 0.41
N ASP A 30 7.87 8.37 1.22
CA ASP A 30 8.15 8.89 2.54
C ASP A 30 7.89 7.85 3.63
N PHE A 31 8.69 7.93 4.69
CA PHE A 31 8.60 7.06 5.84
C PHE A 31 7.80 7.74 6.95
N PHE A 32 6.72 7.09 7.38
CA PHE A 32 5.90 7.53 8.51
C PHE A 32 5.95 6.51 9.64
N ASN A 33 5.53 6.95 10.83
CA ASN A 33 5.28 6.03 11.93
C ASN A 33 4.03 5.20 11.65
N LEU A 34 3.90 4.10 12.37
CA LEU A 34 2.65 3.33 12.37
C LEU A 34 1.52 4.14 12.98
N ASN A 35 0.41 4.27 12.26
CA ASN A 35 -0.77 4.99 12.70
C ASN A 35 -1.97 4.03 12.76
N ALA A 36 -2.37 3.65 13.98
CA ALA A 36 -3.46 2.70 14.20
C ALA A 36 -4.84 3.22 13.75
N GLU A 37 -5.02 4.54 13.61
CA GLU A 37 -6.28 5.14 13.17
C GLU A 37 -6.45 5.04 11.64
N VAL A 38 -5.35 4.90 10.90
CA VAL A 38 -5.33 4.99 9.42
C VAL A 38 -4.87 3.69 8.79
N ASP A 39 -3.83 3.03 9.32
CA ASP A 39 -3.06 2.03 8.58
C ASP A 39 -3.67 0.62 8.61
N TYR A 40 -4.64 0.36 9.50
CA TYR A 40 -5.15 -0.98 9.80
C TYR A 40 -5.51 -1.79 8.54
N HIS A 41 -6.36 -1.22 7.68
CA HIS A 41 -6.87 -1.94 6.52
C HIS A 41 -5.80 -2.22 5.47
N ALA A 42 -4.88 -1.27 5.26
CA ALA A 42 -3.79 -1.42 4.31
C ALA A 42 -2.78 -2.46 4.79
N ILE A 43 -2.39 -2.41 6.08
CA ILE A 43 -1.49 -3.41 6.68
C ILE A 43 -2.09 -4.81 6.59
N ASN A 44 -3.35 -4.98 6.98
CA ASN A 44 -4.01 -6.29 6.89
C ASN A 44 -4.02 -6.82 5.44
N ARG A 45 -4.25 -5.94 4.47
CA ARG A 45 -4.20 -6.30 3.05
C ARG A 45 -2.79 -6.66 2.58
N LEU A 46 -1.75 -5.95 3.01
CA LEU A 46 -0.36 -6.28 2.73
C LEU A 46 0.01 -7.66 3.32
N LEU A 47 -0.47 -7.99 4.52
CA LEU A 47 -0.26 -9.31 5.12
C LEU A 47 -0.99 -10.42 4.35
N ILE A 48 -2.24 -10.18 3.94
CA ILE A 48 -2.98 -11.13 3.09
C ILE A 48 -2.24 -11.35 1.76
N GLN A 49 -1.70 -10.28 1.16
CA GLN A 49 -0.89 -10.36 -0.06
C GLN A 49 0.41 -11.14 0.17
N LEU A 50 1.09 -10.91 1.29
CA LEU A 50 2.35 -11.57 1.65
C LEU A 50 2.17 -13.08 1.85
N PHE A 51 1.13 -13.48 2.57
CA PHE A 51 0.90 -14.89 2.93
C PHE A 51 0.02 -15.65 1.92
N SER A 52 -0.70 -14.94 1.05
CA SER A 52 -1.53 -15.52 0.00
C SER A 52 -2.47 -16.61 0.56
N ALA A 53 -2.40 -17.84 0.04
CA ALA A 53 -3.21 -18.97 0.50
C ALA A 53 -3.06 -19.30 2.00
N GLY A 54 -1.95 -18.93 2.64
CA GLY A 54 -1.72 -19.13 4.07
C GLY A 54 -2.37 -18.07 4.98
N ALA A 55 -2.91 -16.98 4.42
CA ALA A 55 -3.41 -15.85 5.20
C ALA A 55 -4.56 -16.23 6.14
N GLU A 56 -5.45 -17.14 5.72
CA GLU A 56 -6.60 -17.58 6.53
C GLU A 56 -6.16 -18.26 7.83
N GLY A 57 -5.14 -19.13 7.75
CA GLY A 57 -4.58 -19.81 8.92
C GLY A 57 -3.81 -18.90 9.86
N LEU A 58 -3.25 -17.79 9.34
CA LEU A 58 -2.45 -16.84 10.10
C LEU A 58 -3.25 -15.76 10.83
N GLN A 59 -4.58 -15.72 10.62
CA GLN A 59 -5.46 -14.72 11.23
C GLN A 59 -4.91 -13.30 11.08
N THR A 60 -4.65 -12.86 9.84
CA THR A 60 -3.92 -11.61 9.52
C THR A 60 -4.44 -10.35 10.23
N GLY A 61 -5.73 -10.30 10.56
CA GLY A 61 -6.29 -9.22 11.39
C GLY A 61 -5.67 -9.16 12.79
N ARG A 62 -5.44 -10.30 13.44
CA ARG A 62 -4.76 -10.38 14.75
C ARG A 62 -3.28 -10.03 14.66
N LEU A 63 -2.64 -10.40 13.56
CA LEU A 63 -1.26 -9.98 13.30
C LEU A 63 -1.17 -8.47 13.05
N THR A 64 -2.16 -7.89 12.38
CA THR A 64 -2.30 -6.44 12.20
C THR A 64 -2.47 -5.72 13.54
N ASP A 65 -3.37 -6.21 14.39
CA ASP A 65 -3.55 -5.69 15.76
C ASP A 65 -2.22 -5.68 16.53
N LEU A 66 -1.44 -6.77 16.43
CA LEU A 66 -0.16 -6.89 17.13
C LEU A 66 0.90 -5.92 16.59
N ILE A 67 1.00 -5.75 15.28
CA ILE A 67 1.93 -4.79 14.65
C ILE A 67 1.58 -3.36 15.07
N LEU A 68 0.30 -3.00 15.07
CA LEU A 68 -0.15 -1.67 15.46
C LEU A 68 -0.03 -1.42 16.97
N LEU A 69 -0.16 -2.47 17.80
CA LEU A 69 0.17 -2.35 19.23
C LEU A 69 1.65 -2.03 19.43
N ALA A 70 2.53 -2.61 18.61
CA ALA A 70 3.96 -2.35 18.61
C ALA A 70 4.34 -0.94 18.09
N ALA A 71 3.40 -0.19 17.47
CA ALA A 71 3.59 1.20 17.09
C ALA A 71 4.05 2.08 18.28
N ASN A 72 3.58 1.75 19.50
CA ASN A 72 3.97 2.44 20.72
C ASN A 72 5.46 2.27 21.09
N SER A 73 6.15 1.30 20.47
CA SER A 73 7.57 1.01 20.70
C SER A 73 8.49 1.73 19.72
N SER A 74 7.98 2.57 18.81
CA SER A 74 8.76 3.24 17.74
C SER A 74 9.52 2.28 16.82
N VAL A 75 9.10 1.02 16.76
CA VAL A 75 9.72 0.00 15.90
C VAL A 75 8.81 -0.27 14.70
N GLY A 76 9.38 -0.11 13.52
CA GLY A 76 8.69 -0.26 12.25
C GLY A 76 8.18 1.07 11.68
N ASN A 77 8.03 1.11 10.36
CA ASN A 77 7.61 2.28 9.61
C ASN A 77 6.64 1.88 8.53
N THR A 78 5.84 2.85 8.08
CA THR A 78 5.08 2.75 6.84
C THR A 78 5.75 3.56 5.75
N ILE A 79 5.66 3.09 4.51
CA ILE A 79 6.09 3.85 3.34
C ILE A 79 4.83 4.28 2.59
N LYS A 80 4.72 5.59 2.30
CA LYS A 80 3.56 6.21 1.67
C LYS A 80 4.00 7.19 0.59
N THR A 81 3.14 7.46 -0.39
CA THR A 81 3.48 8.29 -1.55
C THR A 81 2.90 9.70 -1.53
N ASN A 82 1.93 9.97 -0.64
CA ASN A 82 1.17 11.22 -0.67
C ASN A 82 1.27 11.94 0.68
N SER A 83 0.59 11.40 1.70
CA SER A 83 0.53 12.02 3.02
C SER A 83 0.47 10.96 4.13
N GLU A 84 0.61 11.39 5.38
CA GLU A 84 0.51 10.50 6.54
C GLU A 84 -0.87 9.82 6.65
N GLU A 85 -1.93 10.43 6.14
CA GLU A 85 -3.28 9.88 6.13
C GLU A 85 -3.55 8.92 4.96
N SER A 86 -2.61 8.83 4.01
CA SER A 86 -2.74 7.91 2.87
C SER A 86 -2.44 6.46 3.27
N ASN A 87 -2.93 5.52 2.46
CA ASN A 87 -2.68 4.11 2.69
C ASN A 87 -1.20 3.77 2.45
N PRO A 88 -0.56 3.02 3.36
CA PRO A 88 0.80 2.54 3.14
C PRO A 88 0.89 1.55 1.98
N CYS A 89 1.94 1.71 1.18
CA CYS A 89 2.29 0.77 0.11
C CYS A 89 3.31 -0.30 0.58
N ALA A 90 4.02 -0.05 1.69
CA ALA A 90 4.90 -1.02 2.32
C ALA A 90 5.00 -0.82 3.84
N LEU A 91 5.43 -1.88 4.53
CA LEU A 91 5.50 -1.98 5.99
C LEU A 91 6.72 -2.82 6.43
N PRO A 92 7.91 -2.22 6.56
CA PRO A 92 9.00 -2.83 7.31
C PRO A 92 8.71 -2.76 8.82
N THR A 93 8.69 -3.92 9.50
CA THR A 93 8.51 -3.99 10.96
C THR A 93 9.25 -5.19 11.57
N VAL A 94 9.46 -5.15 12.88
CA VAL A 94 10.07 -6.22 13.67
C VAL A 94 9.13 -6.56 14.82
N LEU A 95 8.82 -7.84 14.99
CA LEU A 95 7.97 -8.34 16.05
C LEU A 95 8.77 -9.18 17.05
N ASN A 96 8.66 -8.83 18.33
CA ASN A 96 9.23 -9.66 19.41
C ASN A 96 8.32 -10.88 19.67
N CYS A 97 8.62 -12.00 19.02
CA CYS A 97 7.83 -13.22 19.15
C CYS A 97 7.89 -13.83 20.55
N ASP A 98 8.96 -13.59 21.32
CA ASP A 98 9.07 -14.11 22.69
C ASP A 98 8.14 -13.38 23.66
N ALA A 99 8.04 -12.05 23.54
CA ALA A 99 7.15 -11.24 24.38
C ALA A 99 5.66 -11.53 24.15
N TYR A 100 5.29 -11.99 22.95
CA TYR A 100 3.91 -12.26 22.55
C TYR A 100 3.66 -13.74 22.26
N ARG A 101 4.54 -14.63 22.72
CA ARG A 101 4.53 -16.08 22.45
C ARG A 101 3.19 -16.77 22.71
N ASP A 102 2.48 -16.33 23.75
CA ASP A 102 1.21 -16.94 24.12
C ASP A 102 0.01 -16.44 23.30
N GLY A 103 0.19 -15.35 22.54
CA GLY A 103 -0.83 -14.74 21.71
C GLY A 103 -1.16 -15.57 20.46
N PRO A 104 -2.43 -15.56 20.00
CA PRO A 104 -2.86 -16.37 18.86
C PRO A 104 -2.14 -16.01 17.55
N ALA A 105 -1.83 -14.72 17.34
CA ALA A 105 -1.11 -14.26 16.15
C ALA A 105 0.32 -14.83 16.06
N VAL A 106 1.05 -14.86 17.18
CA VAL A 106 2.42 -15.40 17.20
C VAL A 106 2.40 -16.91 17.09
N LYS A 107 1.50 -17.60 17.80
CA LYS A 107 1.34 -19.06 17.69
C LYS A 107 1.09 -19.51 16.26
N ALA A 108 0.22 -18.79 15.54
CA ALA A 108 -0.03 -19.09 14.13
C ALA A 108 1.22 -18.90 13.25
N LEU A 109 2.12 -17.97 13.61
CA LEU A 109 3.33 -17.65 12.84
C LEU A 109 4.50 -18.63 13.10
N ILE A 110 4.70 -19.05 14.35
CA ILE A 110 5.90 -19.83 14.74
C ILE A 110 5.66 -21.32 14.98
N GLY A 111 4.40 -21.77 15.04
CA GLY A 111 4.03 -23.18 15.29
C GLY A 111 3.89 -23.55 16.76
#